data_AF-A0A0R3T1A4-F1
#
_entry.id   AF-A0A0R3T1A4-F1
#
_cell.length_a   1.000
_cell.length_b   1.000
_cell.length_c   1.000
_cell.angle_alpha   90.00
_cell.angle_beta   90.00
_cell.angle_gamma   90.00
#
_symmetry.space_group_name_H-M   'P 1'
#
loop_
_entity.id
_entity.type
_entity.pdbx_description
1 polymer ?
#
loop_
_entity_poly.entity_id
_entity_poly.type
_entity_poly.pdbx_seq_one_letter_code
_entity_poly.pdbx_strand_id
1 'polypeptide(L)'
;MQKPFKIENIPVDDTKFCHTYYWKIFDESSPRHTYIEPNNLTVYFGRNFILRELNIVLASKAKEEFEFHFGSNSSKLVKLNVNNDCHLQSDLDGFRSFNCPLSSLGRIPIDLVTFFTDNISKMKIFSVPSKR
;
A
#
# COMPACT_ATOMS: atom_id res chain seq x y z
N MET A 1 -11.50 21.30 -1.23
CA MET A 1 -11.92 20.40 -2.34
C MET A 1 -11.44 19.00 -2.01
N GLN A 2 -12.31 17.98 -2.02
CA GLN A 2 -11.85 16.58 -1.93
C GLN A 2 -11.16 16.23 -3.26
N LYS A 3 -9.89 15.85 -3.20
CA LYS A 3 -9.22 15.24 -4.37
C LYS A 3 -9.94 13.94 -4.70
N PRO A 4 -10.11 13.55 -5.97
CA PRO A 4 -10.65 12.24 -6.30
C PRO A 4 -9.66 11.14 -5.92
N PHE A 5 -10.12 9.89 -5.89
CA PHE A 5 -9.19 8.76 -5.90
C PHE A 5 -8.31 8.86 -7.15
N LYS A 6 -7.00 8.83 -6.95
CA LYS A 6 -6.01 8.99 -8.02
C LYS A 6 -4.75 8.22 -7.65
N ILE A 7 -4.11 7.61 -8.61
CA ILE A 7 -2.79 7.04 -8.45
C ILE A 7 -1.87 7.81 -9.40
N GLU A 8 -0.71 8.23 -8.91
CA GLU A 8 0.31 8.95 -9.68
C GLU A 8 1.56 8.09 -9.84
N ASN A 9 2.31 8.36 -10.91
CA ASN A 9 3.52 7.63 -11.31
C ASN A 9 3.28 6.15 -11.69
N ILE A 10 2.08 5.84 -12.20
CA ILE A 10 1.80 4.55 -12.84
C ILE A 10 2.50 4.52 -14.21
N PRO A 11 3.22 3.45 -14.58
CA PRO A 11 3.69 3.22 -15.93
C PRO A 11 2.50 3.27 -16.90
N VAL A 12 2.64 3.94 -18.06
CA VAL A 12 1.52 4.23 -18.97
C VAL A 12 0.74 2.96 -19.35
N ASP A 13 1.41 1.83 -19.54
CA ASP A 13 0.82 0.54 -19.91
C ASP A 13 -0.01 -0.11 -18.80
N ASP A 14 0.18 0.30 -17.53
CA ASP A 14 -0.51 -0.25 -16.36
C ASP A 14 -1.71 0.60 -15.90
N THR A 15 -1.97 1.75 -16.53
CA THR A 15 -2.99 2.71 -16.09
C THR A 15 -4.38 2.08 -15.98
N LYS A 16 -4.79 1.31 -16.99
CA LYS A 16 -6.10 0.61 -17.03
C LYS A 16 -6.20 -0.47 -15.93
N PHE A 17 -5.08 -1.08 -15.57
CA PHE A 17 -5.01 -2.18 -14.62
C PHE A 17 -4.91 -1.69 -13.17
N CYS A 18 -4.05 -0.72 -12.89
CA CYS A 18 -3.90 -0.09 -11.58
C CYS A 18 -5.18 0.63 -11.13
N HIS A 19 -5.94 1.25 -12.05
CA HIS A 19 -7.25 1.85 -11.75
C HIS A 19 -8.31 0.80 -11.38
N THR A 20 -8.19 -0.41 -11.90
CA THR A 20 -9.26 -1.42 -11.80
C THR A 20 -9.04 -2.40 -10.66
N TYR A 21 -7.79 -2.74 -10.34
CA TYR A 21 -7.47 -3.86 -9.44
C TYR A 21 -6.63 -3.46 -8.22
N TYR A 22 -5.46 -2.81 -8.39
CA TYR A 22 -4.37 -2.93 -7.41
C TYR A 22 -4.44 -2.13 -6.10
N TRP A 23 -5.21 -1.05 -6.05
CA TRP A 23 -5.11 -0.06 -4.96
C TRP A 23 -6.45 0.39 -4.42
N LYS A 24 -7.45 -0.48 -4.53
CA LYS A 24 -8.75 -0.27 -3.90
C LYS A 24 -8.67 -0.71 -2.44
N ILE A 25 -9.33 0.05 -1.58
CA ILE A 25 -9.72 -0.43 -0.25
C ILE A 25 -10.64 -1.62 -0.52
N PHE A 26 -10.21 -2.84 -0.16
CA PHE A 26 -10.83 -4.13 -0.52
C PHE A 26 -10.51 -4.69 -1.92
N ASP A 27 -9.23 -4.81 -2.26
CA ASP A 27 -8.79 -5.55 -3.46
C ASP A 27 -8.79 -7.09 -3.22
N GLU A 28 -9.41 -7.85 -4.15
CA GLU A 28 -9.50 -9.33 -4.19
C GLU A 28 -8.73 -9.97 -5.37
N SER A 29 -8.05 -9.18 -6.23
CA SER A 29 -7.34 -9.73 -7.39
C SER A 29 -6.12 -10.59 -7.00
N SER A 30 -5.72 -11.52 -7.87
CA SER A 30 -4.48 -12.30 -7.65
C SER A 30 -3.24 -11.38 -7.62
N PRO A 31 -2.20 -11.71 -6.83
CA PRO A 31 -0.92 -11.00 -6.88
C PRO A 31 -0.28 -11.11 -8.26
N ARG A 32 0.37 -10.04 -8.71
CA ARG A 32 1.14 -10.05 -9.97
C ARG A 32 2.21 -8.97 -9.86
N HIS A 33 3.43 -9.32 -10.25
CA HIS A 33 4.54 -8.37 -10.28
C HIS A 33 4.31 -7.40 -11.44
N THR A 34 3.94 -6.16 -11.12
CA THR A 34 3.54 -5.15 -12.12
C THR A 34 4.72 -4.33 -12.62
N TYR A 35 5.80 -4.19 -11.85
CA TYR A 35 6.90 -3.28 -12.19
C TYR A 35 8.11 -4.04 -12.73
N ILE A 36 8.48 -3.76 -13.99
CA ILE A 36 9.75 -4.22 -14.58
C ILE A 36 10.93 -3.52 -13.90
N GLU A 37 10.76 -2.25 -13.54
CA GLU A 37 11.70 -1.45 -12.77
C GLU A 37 10.97 -0.77 -11.59
N PRO A 38 11.51 -0.83 -10.36
CA PRO A 38 10.91 -0.18 -9.21
C PRO A 38 10.80 1.35 -9.33
N ASN A 39 9.71 1.94 -8.81
CA ASN A 39 9.51 3.39 -8.80
C ASN A 39 8.70 3.85 -7.57
N ASN A 40 8.67 5.15 -7.31
CA ASN A 40 7.82 5.75 -6.27
C ASN A 40 6.39 5.93 -6.78
N LEU A 41 5.44 5.24 -6.16
CA LEU A 41 4.01 5.37 -6.43
C LEU A 41 3.35 6.23 -5.34
N THR A 42 2.42 7.09 -5.75
CA THR A 42 1.56 7.82 -4.80
C THR A 42 0.10 7.46 -5.06
N VAL A 43 -0.61 7.03 -4.02
CA VAL A 43 -2.04 6.70 -4.06
C VAL A 43 -2.80 7.71 -3.21
N TYR A 44 -3.69 8.49 -3.83
CA TYR A 44 -4.66 9.36 -3.18
C TYR A 44 -5.97 8.61 -2.97
N PHE A 45 -6.45 8.53 -1.73
CA PHE A 45 -7.66 7.81 -1.37
C PHE A 45 -8.96 8.57 -1.68
N GLY A 46 -8.83 9.87 -1.95
CA GLY A 46 -9.91 10.80 -2.27
C GLY A 46 -10.79 11.26 -1.10
N ARG A 47 -10.56 10.70 0.10
CA ARG A 47 -11.09 11.18 1.38
C ARG A 47 -10.15 10.76 2.51
N ASN A 48 -10.39 11.30 3.69
CA ASN A 48 -9.60 10.95 4.88
C ASN A 48 -10.06 9.61 5.48
N PHE A 49 -9.09 8.77 5.81
CA PHE A 49 -9.28 7.48 6.47
C PHE A 49 -8.42 7.37 7.71
N ILE A 50 -8.91 6.61 8.70
CA ILE A 50 -8.08 6.11 9.78
C ILE A 50 -7.59 4.73 9.36
N LEU A 51 -6.29 4.62 9.07
CA LEU A 51 -5.67 3.37 8.63
C LEU A 51 -5.48 2.44 9.81
N ARG A 52 -5.66 1.13 9.60
CA ARG A 52 -5.56 0.11 10.65
C ARG A 52 -4.47 -0.88 10.35
N GLU A 53 -4.50 -1.44 9.16
CA GLU A 53 -3.61 -2.53 8.76
C GLU A 53 -3.22 -2.39 7.30
N LEU A 54 -2.03 -2.87 7.00
CA LEU A 54 -1.46 -2.93 5.67
C LEU A 54 -1.17 -4.38 5.34
N ASN A 55 -1.88 -4.92 4.36
CA ASN A 55 -1.52 -6.20 3.78
C ASN A 55 -0.61 -5.98 2.57
N ILE A 56 0.55 -6.61 2.57
CA ILE A 56 1.54 -6.52 1.49
C ILE A 56 1.83 -7.93 0.98
N VAL A 57 1.86 -8.11 -0.33
CA VAL A 57 2.30 -9.35 -0.98
C VAL A 57 3.61 -9.11 -1.71
N LEU A 58 4.61 -9.93 -1.41
CA LEU A 58 5.97 -9.84 -1.94
C LEU A 58 6.28 -11.02 -2.88
N ALA A 59 7.02 -10.77 -3.97
CA ALA A 59 7.43 -11.81 -4.94
C ALA A 59 8.80 -12.45 -4.63
N SER A 60 9.65 -11.79 -3.85
CA SER A 60 11.03 -12.23 -3.56
C SER A 60 11.32 -12.33 -2.07
N LYS A 61 12.34 -13.14 -1.73
CA LYS A 61 12.81 -13.39 -0.38
C LYS A 61 13.73 -12.32 0.21
N ALA A 62 14.29 -11.43 -0.62
CA ALA A 62 15.46 -10.63 -0.25
C ALA A 62 15.17 -9.28 0.43
N LYS A 63 14.03 -8.65 0.15
CA LYS A 63 13.72 -7.31 0.69
C LYS A 63 12.76 -7.42 1.87
N GLU A 64 13.23 -6.97 3.02
CA GLU A 64 12.54 -7.12 4.30
C GLU A 64 12.05 -5.78 4.85
N GLU A 65 12.64 -4.67 4.43
CA GLU A 65 12.32 -3.33 4.91
C GLU A 65 11.70 -2.45 3.82
N PHE A 66 10.63 -1.76 4.20
CA PHE A 66 9.84 -0.90 3.33
C PHE A 66 9.52 0.42 4.04
N GLU A 67 9.55 1.50 3.26
CA GLU A 67 9.22 2.85 3.74
C GLU A 67 7.93 3.32 3.10
N PHE A 68 6.99 3.75 3.95
CA PHE A 68 5.70 4.30 3.55
C PHE A 68 5.53 5.70 4.11
N HIS A 69 5.18 6.65 3.24
CA HIS A 69 4.88 8.02 3.64
C HIS A 69 3.37 8.23 3.57
N PHE A 70 2.73 8.45 4.71
CA PHE A 70 1.28 8.62 4.82
C PHE A 70 0.89 10.07 5.06
N GLY A 71 -0.04 10.58 4.25
CA GLY A 71 -0.66 11.89 4.42
C GLY A 71 0.05 13.05 3.71
N SER A 72 -0.73 14.06 3.30
CA SER A 72 -0.26 15.23 2.54
C SER A 72 0.35 16.35 3.39
N ASN A 73 -0.30 16.75 4.49
CA ASN A 73 0.10 17.93 5.28
C ASN A 73 0.95 17.60 6.52
N SER A 74 0.76 16.42 7.11
CA SER A 74 1.50 15.93 8.28
C SER A 74 2.02 14.53 7.99
N SER A 75 2.83 14.43 6.93
CA SER A 75 3.35 13.18 6.41
C SER A 75 4.02 12.36 7.52
N LYS A 76 3.51 11.16 7.79
CA LYS A 76 4.11 10.21 8.72
C LYS A 76 4.87 9.16 7.94
N LEU A 77 6.17 9.07 8.20
CA LEU A 77 7.00 7.97 7.73
C LEU A 77 6.78 6.76 8.62
N VAL A 78 6.40 5.64 8.01
CA VAL A 78 6.34 4.33 8.65
C VAL A 78 7.36 3.45 7.94
N LYS A 79 8.34 2.97 8.71
CA LYS A 79 9.28 1.93 8.26
C LYS A 79 8.74 0.60 8.77
N LEU A 80 8.59 -0.37 7.88
CA LEU A 80 8.11 -1.71 8.20
C LEU A 80 9.18 -2.73 7.84
N ASN A 81 9.63 -3.49 8.83
CA ASN A 81 10.36 -4.72 8.61
C ASN A 81 9.36 -5.89 8.63
N VAL A 82 9.10 -6.51 7.48
CA VAL A 82 8.02 -7.52 7.33
C VAL A 82 8.22 -8.78 8.18
N ASN A 83 9.45 -9.07 8.61
CA ASN A 83 9.73 -10.22 9.46
C ASN A 83 9.50 -9.93 10.95
N ASN A 84 9.67 -8.68 11.38
CA ASN A 84 9.58 -8.29 12.78
C ASN A 84 8.25 -7.61 13.11
N ASP A 85 7.75 -6.78 12.20
CA ASP A 85 6.61 -5.90 12.45
C ASP A 85 5.29 -6.46 11.91
N CYS A 86 5.33 -7.56 11.14
CA CYS A 86 4.17 -8.10 10.44
C CYS A 86 3.95 -9.59 10.72
N HIS A 87 2.72 -10.03 10.52
CA HIS A 87 2.35 -11.44 10.60
C HIS A 87 2.24 -12.04 9.20
N LEU A 88 2.98 -13.13 8.95
CA LEU A 88 2.84 -13.92 7.73
C LEU A 88 1.42 -14.52 7.67
N GLN A 89 0.71 -14.24 6.59
CA GLN A 89 -0.65 -14.74 6.33
C GLN A 89 -0.62 -15.97 5.41
N SER A 90 0.24 -15.95 4.40
CA SER A 90 0.38 -17.05 3.45
C SER A 90 1.76 -17.03 2.78
N ASP A 91 2.26 -18.20 2.42
CA ASP A 91 3.45 -18.38 1.59
C ASP A 91 3.13 -19.46 0.55
N LEU A 92 2.68 -19.03 -0.64
CA LEU A 92 2.19 -19.91 -1.70
C LEU A 92 2.64 -19.37 -3.06
N ASP A 93 2.97 -20.28 -3.98
CA ASP A 93 3.29 -19.97 -5.38
C ASP A 93 4.39 -18.92 -5.57
N GLY A 94 5.36 -18.87 -4.64
CA GLY A 94 6.45 -17.89 -4.66
C GLY A 94 6.07 -16.50 -4.14
N PHE A 95 4.86 -16.33 -3.60
CA PHE A 95 4.39 -15.08 -3.01
C PHE A 95 4.20 -15.22 -1.49
N ARG A 96 4.69 -14.22 -0.75
CA ARG A 96 4.49 -14.13 0.70
C ARG A 96 3.59 -12.95 1.03
N SER A 97 2.48 -13.22 1.69
CA SER A 97 1.51 -12.23 2.14
C SER A 97 1.72 -11.93 3.61
N PHE A 98 1.88 -10.66 3.95
CA PHE A 98 2.07 -10.18 5.31
C PHE A 98 0.96 -9.24 5.70
N ASN A 99 0.51 -9.30 6.94
CA ASN A 99 -0.37 -8.29 7.52
C ASN A 99 0.41 -7.49 8.56
N CYS A 100 0.51 -6.18 8.33
CA CYS A 100 1.30 -5.26 9.13
C CYS A 100 0.36 -4.28 9.86
N PRO A 101 0.31 -4.29 11.20
CA PRO A 101 -0.46 -3.31 11.96
C PRO A 101 0.12 -1.90 11.77
N LEU A 102 -0.76 -0.92 11.56
CA LEU A 102 -0.39 0.50 11.44
C LEU A 102 -0.69 1.27 12.73
N SER A 103 -0.50 0.64 13.88
CA SER A 103 -0.81 1.20 15.20
C SER A 103 -0.05 2.51 15.50
N SER A 104 1.15 2.65 14.94
CA SER A 104 1.99 3.86 15.04
C SER A 104 1.35 5.11 14.40
N LEU A 105 0.40 4.95 13.48
CA LEU A 105 -0.38 6.04 12.89
C LEU A 105 -1.55 6.49 13.78
N GLY A 106 -1.90 5.70 14.81
CA GLY A 106 -2.95 6.02 15.78
C GLY A 106 -4.32 6.26 15.13
N ARG A 107 -4.87 7.46 15.36
CA ARG A 107 -6.16 7.92 14.78
C ARG A 107 -5.97 9.13 13.86
N ILE A 108 -4.80 9.25 13.24
CA ILE A 108 -4.51 10.37 12.32
C ILE A 108 -5.31 10.16 11.03
N PRO A 109 -6.09 11.16 10.57
CA PRO A 109 -6.75 11.11 9.27
C PRO A 109 -5.71 11.21 8.15
N ILE A 110 -5.72 10.22 7.25
CA ILE A 110 -4.78 10.10 6.13
C ILE A 110 -5.56 10.06 4.81
N ASP A 111 -5.06 10.80 3.82
CA ASP A 111 -5.65 10.95 2.49
C ASP A 111 -4.79 10.36 1.36
N LEU A 112 -3.52 10.03 1.62
CA LEU A 112 -2.62 9.44 0.65
C LEU A 112 -1.57 8.51 1.27
N VAL A 113 -0.96 7.70 0.44
CA VAL A 113 0.29 6.98 0.73
C VAL A 113 1.25 7.07 -0.45
N THR A 114 2.53 7.27 -0.16
CA THR A 114 3.63 7.16 -1.13
C THR A 114 4.60 6.07 -0.68
N PHE A 115 5.03 5.23 -1.61
CA PHE A 115 5.94 4.12 -1.33
C PHE A 115 6.71 3.70 -2.58
N PHE A 116 7.82 3.00 -2.37
CA PHE A 116 8.63 2.44 -3.45
C PHE A 116 8.13 1.03 -3.81
N THR A 117 7.86 0.77 -5.09
CA THR A 117 7.16 -0.44 -5.55
C THR A 117 8.04 -1.69 -5.62
N ASP A 118 9.33 -1.56 -5.33
CA ASP A 118 10.30 -2.65 -5.38
C ASP A 118 9.82 -3.89 -4.61
N ASN A 119 9.74 -5.02 -5.31
CA ASN A 119 9.30 -6.32 -4.77
C ASN A 119 7.84 -6.39 -4.26
N ILE A 120 7.09 -5.29 -4.25
CA ILE A 120 5.68 -5.27 -3.86
C ILE A 120 4.82 -5.69 -5.05
N SER A 121 4.20 -6.86 -4.95
CA SER A 121 3.32 -7.41 -5.99
C SER A 121 1.85 -7.07 -5.76
N LYS A 122 1.47 -6.73 -4.52
CA LYS A 122 0.14 -6.27 -4.16
C LYS A 122 0.20 -5.55 -2.83
N MET A 123 -0.62 -4.52 -2.62
CA MET A 123 -0.87 -4.02 -1.29
C MET A 123 -2.31 -3.56 -1.09
N LYS A 124 -2.84 -3.87 0.09
CA LYS A 124 -4.22 -3.61 0.49
C LYS A 124 -4.23 -2.91 1.84
N ILE A 125 -4.95 -1.82 1.94
CA ILE A 125 -5.04 -1.02 3.17
C ILE A 125 -6.43 -1.24 3.80
N PHE A 126 -6.45 -1.73 5.03
CA PHE A 126 -7.66 -1.79 5.83
C PHE A 126 -7.81 -0.50 6.63
N SER A 127 -8.99 0.12 6.51
CA SER A 127 -9.22 1.43 7.09
C SER A 127 -10.69 1.67 7.37
N VAL A 128 -10.97 2.70 8.18
CA VAL A 128 -12.32 3.23 8.38
C VAL A 128 -12.38 4.68 7.93
N PRO A 129 -13.48 5.16 7.33
CA PRO A 129 -13.63 6.57 7.01
C PRO A 129 -13.44 7.43 8.26
N SER A 130 -12.61 8.48 8.18
CA SER A 130 -12.59 9.51 9.22
C SER A 130 -13.90 10.29 9.12
N LYS A 131 -14.59 10.50 10.24
CA LYS A 131 -15.71 11.44 10.29
C LYS A 131 -15.19 12.82 9.84
N ARG A 132 -15.94 13.49 8.97
CA ARG A 132 -15.69 14.87 8.56
C ARG A 132 -15.97 15.81 9.73
#